data_AF-A0A075JV64-F1
#
_entry.id   AF-A0A075JV64-F1
#
_cell.length_a   1.000
_cell.length_b   1.000
_cell.length_c   1.000
_cell.angle_alpha   90.00
_cell.angle_beta   90.00
_cell.angle_gamma   90.00
#
_symmetry.space_group_name_H-M   'P 1'
#
loop_
_entity.id
_entity.type
_entity.pdbx_description
1 polymer ?
#
loop_
_entity_poly.entity_id
_entity_poly.type
_entity_poly.pdbx_seq_one_letter_code
_entity_poly.pdbx_strand_id
1 'polypeptide(L)'
;MMQVVGSSELYFDRDKISIAKLKAHLDNEFIKYDILSHEENNTDNKVSLKFIMNMKEIAHCKTLNDYQSYIFNHFALKLPSHVGTSYVIAYKMNLIDETIKHIKDHEKVQKYINDLLG
;
A
#
# COMPACT_ATOMS: atom_id res chain seq x y z
N MET A 1 -6.18 14.62 2.57
CA MET A 1 -5.84 13.16 2.53
C MET A 1 -4.32 12.98 2.48
N MET A 2 -3.76 11.87 2.95
CA MET A 2 -2.32 11.59 2.83
C MET A 2 -2.06 10.41 1.89
N GLN A 3 -0.94 10.45 1.17
CA GLN A 3 -0.40 9.34 0.40
C GLN A 3 0.82 8.76 1.11
N VAL A 4 0.85 7.44 1.28
CA VAL A 4 1.96 6.70 1.87
C VAL A 4 2.59 5.84 0.79
N VAL A 5 3.91 5.95 0.63
CA VAL A 5 4.73 5.04 -0.18
C VAL A 5 5.53 4.15 0.76
N GLY A 6 5.42 2.84 0.60
CA GLY A 6 6.05 1.90 1.51
C GLY A 6 6.29 0.53 0.90
N SER A 7 6.72 -0.39 1.75
CA SER A 7 6.83 -1.82 1.46
C SER A 7 6.36 -2.66 2.62
N SER A 8 6.05 -3.91 2.31
CA SER A 8 5.62 -4.91 3.29
C SER A 8 5.85 -6.31 2.74
N GLU A 9 5.91 -7.28 3.65
CA GLU A 9 5.84 -8.70 3.35
C GLU A 9 4.47 -9.24 3.80
N LEU A 10 3.84 -9.98 2.89
CA LEU A 10 2.56 -10.63 3.09
C LEU A 10 2.74 -12.13 3.19
N TYR A 11 1.95 -12.76 4.06
CA TYR A 11 1.93 -14.22 4.24
C TYR A 11 0.50 -14.71 4.17
N PHE A 12 0.28 -15.79 3.43
CA PHE A 12 -1.05 -16.37 3.29
C PHE A 12 -1.01 -17.85 2.90
N ASP A 13 -2.04 -18.55 3.33
CA ASP A 13 -2.26 -19.98 3.05
C ASP A 13 -2.75 -20.18 1.61
N ARG A 14 -2.11 -21.11 0.89
CA ARG A 14 -2.45 -21.45 -0.51
C ARG A 14 -3.87 -21.96 -0.66
N ASP A 15 -4.40 -22.65 0.35
CA ASP A 15 -5.74 -23.24 0.31
C ASP A 15 -6.84 -22.18 0.46
N LYS A 16 -6.50 -21.00 1.00
CA LYS A 16 -7.46 -19.93 1.28
C LYS A 16 -7.47 -18.85 0.21
N ILE A 17 -6.30 -18.50 -0.33
CA ILE A 17 -6.19 -17.42 -1.31
C ILE A 17 -5.04 -17.67 -2.29
N SER A 18 -5.32 -17.49 -3.58
CA SER A 18 -4.31 -17.57 -4.63
C SER A 18 -3.65 -16.20 -4.86
N ILE A 19 -2.46 -16.19 -5.44
CA ILE A 19 -1.75 -14.95 -5.81
C ILE A 19 -2.59 -14.05 -6.74
N ALA A 20 -3.38 -14.65 -7.64
CA ALA A 20 -4.25 -13.91 -8.55
C ALA A 20 -5.40 -13.21 -7.79
N LYS A 21 -6.00 -13.88 -6.81
CA LYS A 21 -7.04 -13.28 -5.95
C LYS A 21 -6.45 -12.17 -5.07
N LEU A 22 -5.24 -12.36 -4.55
CA LEU A 22 -4.54 -11.31 -3.82
C LEU A 22 -4.35 -10.08 -4.70
N LYS A 23 -3.78 -10.23 -5.91
CA LYS A 23 -3.57 -9.13 -6.86
C LYS A 23 -4.86 -8.36 -7.14
N ALA A 24 -5.94 -9.07 -7.47
CA ALA A 24 -7.24 -8.45 -7.74
C ALA A 24 -7.77 -7.67 -6.53
N HIS A 25 -7.52 -8.13 -5.31
CA HIS A 25 -7.88 -7.39 -4.09
C HIS A 25 -7.02 -6.13 -3.92
N LEU A 26 -5.69 -6.26 -4.11
CA LEU A 26 -4.76 -5.14 -4.00
C LEU A 26 -5.04 -4.04 -5.02
N ASP A 27 -5.48 -4.39 -6.24
CA ASP A 27 -5.88 -3.44 -7.29
C ASP A 27 -7.04 -2.52 -6.84
N ASN A 28 -7.90 -3.00 -5.94
CA ASN A 28 -9.03 -2.21 -5.41
C ASN A 28 -8.64 -1.34 -4.21
N GLU A 29 -7.66 -1.79 -3.42
CA GLU A 29 -7.34 -1.17 -2.13
C GLU A 29 -6.16 -0.20 -2.17
N PHE A 30 -5.23 -0.39 -3.10
CA PHE A 30 -4.01 0.39 -3.23
C PHE A 30 -4.09 1.28 -4.48
N ILE A 31 -3.44 2.45 -4.43
CA ILE A 31 -3.31 3.31 -5.62
C ILE A 31 -2.42 2.60 -6.65
N LYS A 32 -1.35 1.98 -6.17
CA LYS A 32 -0.40 1.19 -6.95
C LYS A 32 0.27 0.19 -6.01
N TYR A 33 0.62 -0.99 -6.51
CA TYR A 33 1.57 -1.88 -5.86
C TYR A 33 2.41 -2.60 -6.91
N ASP A 34 3.59 -3.02 -6.51
CA ASP A 34 4.51 -3.83 -7.30
C ASP A 34 4.98 -5.00 -6.44
N ILE A 35 4.76 -6.24 -6.91
CA ILE A 35 5.29 -7.44 -6.26
C ILE A 35 6.76 -7.57 -6.63
N LEU A 36 7.64 -7.50 -5.63
CA LEU A 36 9.10 -7.60 -5.79
C LEU A 36 9.56 -9.06 -5.83
N SER A 37 8.97 -9.89 -4.99
CA SER A 37 9.24 -11.32 -4.93
C SER A 37 8.01 -12.07 -4.48
N HIS A 38 7.91 -13.33 -4.95
CA HIS A 38 6.89 -14.28 -4.54
C HIS A 38 7.59 -15.61 -4.30
N GLU A 39 7.57 -16.06 -3.05
CA GLU A 39 8.03 -17.36 -2.62
C GLU A 39 6.81 -18.23 -2.34
N GLU A 40 6.84 -19.47 -2.85
CA GLU A 40 5.72 -20.38 -2.78
C GLU A 40 6.23 -21.75 -2.34
N ASN A 41 5.73 -22.23 -1.20
CA ASN A 41 5.97 -23.60 -0.74
C ASN A 41 4.68 -24.41 -0.80
N ASN A 42 4.69 -25.64 -0.31
CA ASN A 42 3.52 -26.51 -0.39
C ASN A 42 2.32 -25.99 0.41
N THR A 43 2.54 -25.22 1.47
CA THR A 43 1.48 -24.79 2.41
C THR A 43 1.25 -23.28 2.44
N ASP A 44 2.23 -22.48 2.04
CA ASP A 44 2.19 -21.03 2.19
C ASP A 44 2.72 -20.29 0.96
N ASN A 45 2.27 -19.05 0.85
CA ASN A 45 2.82 -18.04 -0.01
C ASN A 45 3.39 -16.91 0.83
N LYS A 46 4.52 -16.41 0.40
CA LYS A 46 5.13 -15.18 0.89
C LYS A 46 5.32 -14.22 -0.26
N VAL A 47 4.85 -12.98 -0.10
CA VAL A 47 4.90 -11.95 -1.14
C VAL A 47 5.51 -10.69 -0.56
N SER A 48 6.62 -10.24 -1.12
CA SER A 48 7.19 -8.93 -0.81
C SER A 48 6.71 -7.93 -1.83
N LEU A 49 6.21 -6.78 -1.38
CA LEU A 49 5.65 -5.77 -2.27
C LEU A 49 6.07 -4.36 -1.87
N LYS A 50 6.13 -3.47 -2.88
CA LYS A 50 6.06 -2.02 -2.70
C LYS A 50 4.65 -1.55 -2.97
N PHE A 51 4.19 -0.55 -2.22
CA PHE A 51 2.83 -0.02 -2.38
C PHE A 51 2.79 1.49 -2.28
N ILE A 52 1.71 2.04 -2.85
CA ILE A 52 1.23 3.39 -2.65
C ILE A 52 -0.22 3.27 -2.18
N MET A 53 -0.53 3.83 -1.00
CA MET A 53 -1.89 3.85 -0.47
C MET A 53 -2.28 5.24 0.01
N ASN A 54 -3.59 5.50 0.01
CA ASN A 54 -4.14 6.67 0.65
C ASN A 54 -4.51 6.33 2.10
N MET A 55 -4.25 7.27 3.00
CA MET A 55 -4.62 7.21 4.41
C MET A 55 -5.21 8.55 4.83
N LYS A 56 -6.13 8.54 5.79
CA LYS A 56 -6.61 9.77 6.42
C LYS A 56 -5.50 10.38 7.27
N GLU A 57 -5.41 11.71 7.26
CA GLU A 57 -4.55 12.43 8.19
C GLU A 57 -5.04 12.21 9.62
N ILE A 58 -4.11 12.08 10.57
CA ILE A 58 -4.41 11.93 11.99
C ILE A 58 -3.92 13.17 12.71
N ALA A 59 -4.83 13.80 13.46
CA ALA A 59 -4.51 14.96 14.26
C ALA A 59 -3.33 14.64 15.19
N HIS A 60 -2.38 15.59 15.29
CA HIS A 60 -1.18 15.53 16.13
C HIS A 60 -0.01 14.67 15.64
N CYS A 61 -0.14 13.93 14.53
CA CYS A 61 1.01 13.26 13.91
C CYS A 61 1.70 14.22 12.92
N LYS A 62 3.00 14.50 13.10
CA LYS A 62 3.76 15.46 12.28
C LYS A 62 4.90 14.83 11.49
N THR A 63 5.40 13.69 11.95
CA THR A 63 6.55 12.98 11.37
C THR A 63 6.15 11.58 10.93
N LEU A 64 6.94 10.97 10.04
CA LEU A 64 6.75 9.59 9.61
C LEU A 64 6.69 8.61 10.79
N ASN A 65 7.56 8.80 11.79
CA ASN A 65 7.61 7.97 12.98
C ASN A 65 6.32 8.06 13.80
N ASP A 66 5.71 9.25 13.89
CA ASP A 66 4.42 9.42 14.57
C ASP A 66 3.31 8.61 13.89
N TYR A 67 3.42 8.42 12.57
CA TYR A 67 2.45 7.71 11.76
C TYR A 67 2.67 6.21 11.69
N GLN A 68 3.85 5.70 12.06
CA GLN A 68 4.27 4.33 11.78
C GLN A 68 3.28 3.27 12.29
N SER A 69 2.82 3.39 13.55
CA SER A 69 1.83 2.46 14.14
C SER A 69 0.47 2.54 13.44
N TYR A 70 0.08 3.74 12.98
CA TYR A 70 -1.17 3.94 12.26
C TYR A 70 -1.13 3.43 10.82
N ILE A 71 0.02 3.58 10.16
CA ILE A 71 0.28 3.05 8.82
C ILE A 71 0.16 1.53 8.83
N PHE A 72 0.77 0.86 9.81
CA PHE A 72 0.67 -0.59 9.95
C PHE A 72 -0.79 -1.04 10.08
N ASN A 73 -1.53 -0.44 11.02
CA ASN A 73 -2.94 -0.78 11.24
C ASN A 73 -3.80 -0.49 10.00
N HIS A 74 -3.57 0.65 9.34
CA HIS A 74 -4.34 1.03 8.15
C HIS A 74 -4.05 0.10 6.97
N PHE A 75 -2.79 -0.29 6.77
CA PHE A 75 -2.39 -1.25 5.75
C PHE A 75 -3.01 -2.63 6.02
N ALA A 76 -2.93 -3.13 7.26
CA ALA A 76 -3.48 -4.43 7.62
C ALA A 76 -5.00 -4.52 7.38
N LEU A 77 -5.74 -3.44 7.63
CA LEU A 77 -7.19 -3.37 7.36
C LEU A 77 -7.54 -3.44 5.86
N LYS A 78 -6.58 -3.15 4.97
CA LYS A 78 -6.75 -3.26 3.51
C LYS A 78 -6.46 -4.65 2.98
N LEU A 79 -5.93 -5.55 3.80
CA LEU A 79 -5.62 -6.92 3.38
C LEU A 79 -6.86 -7.82 3.49
N PRO A 80 -6.96 -8.88 2.67
CA PRO A 80 -7.95 -9.93 2.89
C PRO A 80 -7.78 -10.57 4.27
N SER A 81 -8.87 -11.06 4.86
CA SER A 81 -8.88 -11.68 6.21
C SER A 81 -7.94 -12.88 6.40
N HIS A 82 -7.53 -13.52 5.31
CA HIS A 82 -6.61 -14.66 5.30
C HIS A 82 -5.17 -14.29 4.92
N VAL A 83 -4.86 -13.00 4.82
CA VAL A 83 -3.54 -12.48 4.47
C VAL A 83 -3.02 -11.68 5.66
N GLY A 84 -1.87 -12.08 6.17
CA GLY A 84 -1.19 -11.39 7.26
C GLY A 84 0.00 -10.58 6.77
N THR A 85 0.46 -9.68 7.64
CA THR A 85 1.75 -9.01 7.51
C THR A 85 2.41 -8.89 8.88
N SER A 86 3.74 -8.97 8.92
CA SER A 86 4.54 -8.80 10.13
C SER A 86 5.08 -7.38 10.27
N TYR A 87 5.22 -6.64 9.17
CA TYR A 87 5.75 -5.28 9.17
C TYR A 87 5.25 -4.47 7.97
N VAL A 88 5.27 -3.16 8.15
CA VAL A 88 5.08 -2.18 7.09
C VAL A 88 6.14 -1.12 7.25
N ILE A 89 6.91 -0.83 6.21
CA ILE A 89 7.94 0.22 6.25
C ILE A 89 7.49 1.34 5.32
N ALA A 90 7.25 2.52 5.87
CA ALA A 90 6.98 3.71 5.08
C ALA A 90 8.31 4.40 4.71
N TYR A 91 8.44 4.83 3.47
CA TYR A 91 9.61 5.58 2.99
C TYR A 91 9.28 7.06 2.78
N LYS A 92 8.03 7.34 2.39
CA LYS A 92 7.58 8.68 2.04
C LYS A 92 6.12 8.86 2.39
N MET A 93 5.79 10.06 2.84
CA MET A 93 4.43 10.51 3.08
C MET A 93 4.24 11.89 2.47
N ASN A 94 3.19 12.04 1.68
CA ASN A 94 2.85 13.34 1.07
C ASN A 94 1.41 13.70 1.45
N LEU A 95 1.18 14.93 1.88
CA LEU A 95 -0.17 15.48 1.95
C LEU A 95 -0.67 15.63 0.51
N ILE A 96 -1.78 14.96 0.20
CA ILE A 96 -2.52 15.23 -1.02
C ILE A 96 -3.45 16.39 -0.70
N ASP A 97 -3.11 17.55 -1.27
CA ASP A 97 -4.03 18.67 -1.32
C ASP A 97 -5.26 18.26 -2.16
N GLU A 98 -6.40 18.14 -1.48
CA GLU A 98 -7.66 17.71 -2.09
C GLU A 98 -8.21 18.73 -3.10
N THR A 99 -7.59 19.91 -3.22
CA THR A 99 -7.87 20.89 -4.27
C THR A 99 -7.66 20.30 -5.69
N ILE A 100 -6.91 19.20 -5.82
CA ILE A 100 -6.71 18.44 -7.07
C ILE A 100 -7.88 17.51 -7.41
N LYS A 101 -8.91 17.37 -6.55
CA LYS A 101 -10.13 16.59 -6.90
C LYS A 101 -10.90 17.12 -8.11
N HIS A 102 -10.59 18.34 -8.59
CA HIS A 102 -11.19 18.91 -9.80
C HIS A 102 -10.37 18.71 -11.09
N ILE A 103 -9.17 18.13 -11.04
CA ILE A 103 -8.39 17.89 -12.25
C ILE A 103 -8.67 16.48 -12.76
N LYS A 104 -9.70 16.37 -13.61
CA LYS A 104 -10.04 15.19 -14.42
C LYS A 104 -8.98 14.83 -15.49
N ASP A 105 -7.74 15.32 -15.38
CA ASP A 105 -6.66 15.01 -16.33
C ASP A 105 -5.77 13.90 -15.78
N HIS A 106 -6.06 12.68 -16.20
CA HIS A 106 -5.30 11.46 -15.89
C HIS A 106 -3.79 11.61 -16.20
N GLU A 107 -3.42 12.45 -17.17
CA GLU A 107 -2.04 12.67 -17.60
C GLU A 107 -1.20 13.49 -16.60
N LYS A 108 -1.80 14.45 -15.90
CA LYS A 108 -1.09 15.30 -14.93
C LYS A 108 -0.76 14.56 -13.65
N VAL A 109 -1.66 13.66 -13.23
CA VAL A 109 -1.44 12.80 -12.07
C VAL A 109 -0.32 11.80 -12.36
N GLN A 110 -0.30 11.19 -13.56
CA GLN A 110 0.79 10.29 -13.93
C GLN A 110 2.14 10.99 -14.03
N LYS A 111 2.19 12.20 -14.60
CA LYS A 111 3.42 12.99 -14.66
C LYS A 111 3.95 13.32 -13.27
N TYR A 112 3.08 13.76 -12.36
CA TYR A 112 3.47 14.05 -10.97
C TYR A 112 3.96 12.81 -10.22
N ILE A 113 3.31 11.66 -10.42
CA ILE A 113 3.76 10.38 -9.86
C ILE A 113 5.13 9.99 -10.41
N ASN A 114 5.37 10.14 -11.71
CA ASN A 114 6.66 9.83 -12.33
C ASN A 114 7.78 10.79 -11.85
N ASP A 115 7.48 12.08 -11.68
CA ASP A 115 8.43 13.07 -11.16
C ASP A 115 8.78 12.81 -9.68
N LEU A 116 7.88 12.20 -8.91
CA LEU A 116 8.14 11.78 -7.53
C LEU A 116 8.96 10.48 -7.42
N LEU A 117 9.05 9.70 -8.50
CA LEU A 117 9.73 8.41 -8.61
C LEU A 117 11.09 8.48 -9.32
N GLY A 118 11.52 9.69 -9.71
CA GLY A 118 12.86 9.94 -10.24
C GLY A 118 13.97 9.45 -9.32
#